data_AF-A0A938MIB8-F1
#
_entry.id   AF-A0A938MIB8-F1
#
_cell.length_a   1.000
_cell.length_b   1.000
_cell.length_c   1.000
_cell.angle_alpha   90.00
_cell.angle_beta   90.00
_cell.angle_gamma   90.00
#
_symmetry.space_group_name_H-M   'P 1'
#
loop_
_entity.id
_entity.type
_entity.pdbx_description
1 polymer ?
#
loop_
_entity_poly.entity_id
_entity_poly.type
_entity_poly.pdbx_seq_one_letter_code
_entity_poly.pdbx_strand_id
1 'polypeptide(L)'
;MARIRKDHPRLFFNADTWPAVKERALTACKDHFAEVKRHADGPWADEGGEWAVIERPPARPGSSVDVRDWGKQLMAAALAHRVEPSPQRLQRIKDMLWASLDYYHACYAAGQDVSWYSTSRIGWLCAFDWVWRELRPDERREMGASMLRHVDDALHKPNIQRRNLAGFQSGYYGADNIAFFAGVVFLNEVIDDARALMCLRTGYNEYQKLLPYRAKLAGDDGGGASPTLGYTLAASGRAEWNFFHAWH
;
A
#
# COMPACT_ATOMS: atom_id res chain seq x y z
N MET A 1 -4.69 17.75 15.51
CA MET A 1 -4.19 16.80 14.49
C MET A 1 -2.82 16.36 14.92
N ALA A 2 -2.59 15.06 15.11
CA ALA A 2 -1.23 14.54 15.31
C ALA A 2 -0.38 15.00 14.11
N ARG A 3 0.83 15.47 14.41
CA ARG A 3 1.68 16.18 13.47
C ARG A 3 2.36 15.13 12.60
N ILE A 4 1.78 14.80 11.43
CA ILE A 4 2.39 13.87 10.48
C ILE A 4 3.87 14.20 10.34
N ARG A 5 4.70 13.17 10.52
CA ARG A 5 6.15 13.30 10.45
C ARG A 5 6.58 13.89 9.11
N LYS A 6 7.60 14.75 9.15
CA LYS A 6 8.16 15.40 7.95
C LYS A 6 9.20 14.54 7.24
N ASP A 7 9.78 13.58 7.94
CA ASP A 7 10.77 12.67 7.37
C ASP A 7 10.12 11.46 6.71
N HIS A 8 10.88 10.85 5.81
CA HIS A 8 10.60 9.53 5.27
C HIS A 8 11.70 8.56 5.74
N PRO A 9 11.36 7.31 6.07
CA PRO A 9 10.02 6.72 6.01
C PRO A 9 9.09 7.19 7.12
N ARG A 10 7.79 7.11 6.86
CA ARG A 10 6.70 7.42 7.82
C ARG A 10 5.58 6.39 7.81
N LEU A 11 5.64 5.37 6.96
CA LEU A 11 4.76 4.20 7.06
C LEU A 11 5.46 3.06 7.80
N PHE A 12 4.84 2.61 8.89
CA PHE A 12 5.21 1.47 9.75
C PHE A 12 6.51 1.58 10.54
N PHE A 13 7.49 2.32 10.04
CA PHE A 13 8.69 2.69 10.77
C PHE A 13 9.24 4.02 10.25
N ASN A 14 10.14 4.62 11.02
CA ASN A 14 10.77 5.91 10.74
C ASN A 14 12.27 5.85 11.02
N ALA A 15 12.98 6.98 10.85
CA ALA A 15 14.41 7.04 11.10
C ALA A 15 14.79 6.59 12.53
N ASP A 16 13.96 6.89 13.53
CA ASP A 16 14.21 6.55 14.94
C ASP A 16 14.02 5.06 15.20
N THR A 17 13.00 4.42 14.60
CA THR A 17 12.68 3.01 14.83
C THR A 17 13.40 2.05 13.88
N TRP A 18 13.94 2.56 12.77
CA TRP A 18 14.61 1.75 11.76
C TRP A 18 15.77 0.89 12.29
N PRO A 19 16.69 1.38 13.15
CA PRO A 19 17.78 0.57 13.69
C PRO A 19 17.28 -0.72 14.36
N ALA A 20 16.22 -0.64 15.18
CA ALA A 20 15.64 -1.79 15.86
C ALA A 20 14.93 -2.76 14.88
N VAL A 21 14.24 -2.23 13.86
CA VAL A 21 13.63 -3.05 12.80
C VAL A 21 14.71 -3.82 12.04
N LYS A 22 15.79 -3.14 11.64
CA LYS A 22 16.92 -3.74 10.93
C LYS A 22 17.62 -4.80 11.77
N GLU A 23 17.88 -4.52 13.04
CA GLU A 23 18.49 -5.48 13.98
C GLU A 23 17.65 -6.76 14.07
N ARG A 24 16.33 -6.64 14.27
CA ARG A 24 15.43 -7.79 14.34
C ARG A 24 15.43 -8.60 13.05
N ALA A 25 15.41 -7.93 11.89
CA ALA A 25 15.46 -8.60 10.59
C ALA A 25 16.75 -9.42 10.40
N LEU A 26 17.87 -8.98 10.97
CA LEU A 26 19.16 -9.67 10.88
C LEU A 26 19.38 -10.71 12.00
N THR A 27 18.53 -10.73 13.02
CA THR A 27 18.69 -11.58 14.22
C THR A 27 17.44 -12.41 14.50
N ALA A 28 16.56 -11.96 15.40
CA ALA A 28 15.40 -12.70 15.90
C ALA A 28 14.38 -13.06 14.80
N CYS A 29 14.38 -12.35 13.69
CA CYS A 29 13.50 -12.58 12.54
C CYS A 29 14.27 -12.97 11.27
N LYS A 30 15.52 -13.45 11.39
CA LYS A 30 16.39 -13.77 10.24
C LYS A 30 15.75 -14.73 9.24
N ASP A 31 15.08 -15.78 9.72
CA ASP A 31 14.45 -16.78 8.83
C ASP A 31 13.27 -16.17 8.08
N HIS A 32 12.45 -15.36 8.77
CA HIS A 32 11.36 -14.63 8.13
C HIS A 32 11.88 -13.60 7.12
N PHE A 33 12.98 -12.92 7.44
CA PHE A 33 13.62 -11.97 6.52
C PHE A 33 14.20 -12.68 5.28
N ALA A 34 14.72 -13.90 5.42
CA ALA A 34 15.14 -14.71 4.27
C ALA A 34 13.95 -15.02 3.35
N GLU A 35 12.77 -15.34 3.91
CA GLU A 35 11.53 -15.54 3.14
C GLU A 35 11.07 -14.27 2.43
N VAL A 36 11.15 -13.11 3.09
CA VAL A 36 10.89 -11.80 2.48
C VAL A 36 11.81 -11.57 1.28
N LYS A 37 13.10 -11.90 1.40
CA LYS A 37 14.06 -11.81 0.28
C LYS A 37 13.71 -12.75 -0.87
N ARG A 38 13.35 -14.01 -0.59
CA ARG A 38 12.90 -14.95 -1.64
C ARG A 38 11.67 -14.42 -2.38
N HIS A 39 10.72 -13.82 -1.65
CA HIS A 39 9.52 -13.23 -2.27
C HIS A 39 9.84 -11.99 -3.11
N ALA A 40 10.75 -11.13 -2.61
CA ALA A 40 11.20 -9.91 -3.28
C ALA A 40 11.94 -10.18 -4.61
N ASP A 41 12.84 -11.17 -4.60
CA ASP A 41 13.71 -11.48 -5.73
C ASP A 41 13.11 -12.58 -6.64
N GLY A 42 11.96 -13.14 -6.26
CA GLY A 42 11.24 -14.21 -6.98
C GLY A 42 10.39 -13.73 -8.16
N PRO A 43 9.78 -14.68 -8.90
CA PRO A 43 8.82 -14.38 -9.97
C PRO A 43 7.57 -13.71 -9.40
N TRP A 44 6.79 -13.04 -10.25
CA TRP A 44 5.50 -12.48 -9.82
C TRP A 44 4.63 -13.55 -9.18
N ALA A 45 4.11 -13.28 -7.98
CA ALA A 45 3.31 -14.24 -7.23
C ALA A 45 2.12 -13.53 -6.57
N ASP A 46 0.93 -13.75 -7.13
CA ASP A 46 -0.33 -13.57 -6.43
C ASP A 46 -1.11 -14.88 -6.46
N GLU A 47 -1.36 -15.47 -5.28
CA GLU A 47 -1.96 -16.80 -5.11
C GLU A 47 -3.36 -16.91 -5.74
N GLY A 48 -4.03 -15.78 -5.98
CA GLY A 48 -5.34 -15.70 -6.65
C GLY A 48 -5.30 -15.26 -8.11
N GLY A 49 -4.10 -15.03 -8.67
CA GLY A 49 -3.94 -14.39 -9.98
C GLY A 49 -4.35 -12.92 -9.99
N GLU A 50 -4.38 -12.32 -11.18
CA GLU A 50 -4.81 -10.92 -11.35
C GLU A 50 -6.33 -10.80 -11.21
N TRP A 51 -6.77 -9.89 -10.35
CA TRP A 51 -8.21 -9.66 -10.11
C TRP A 51 -8.91 -9.02 -11.30
N ALA A 52 -8.24 -8.05 -11.94
CA ALA A 52 -8.75 -7.36 -13.11
C ALA A 52 -8.58 -8.22 -14.35
N VAL A 53 -9.61 -8.30 -15.18
CA VAL A 53 -9.55 -9.00 -16.48
C VAL A 53 -9.36 -7.94 -17.56
N ILE A 54 -8.10 -7.61 -17.85
CA ILE A 54 -7.73 -6.56 -18.80
C ILE A 54 -6.62 -7.01 -19.74
N GLU A 55 -6.55 -6.39 -20.91
CA GLU A 55 -5.34 -6.40 -21.71
C GLU A 55 -4.31 -5.48 -21.04
N ARG A 56 -3.15 -6.05 -20.67
CA ARG A 56 -2.10 -5.31 -19.97
C ARG A 56 -1.32 -4.48 -20.98
N PRO A 57 -1.03 -3.20 -20.68
CA PRO A 57 -0.17 -2.42 -21.55
C PRO A 57 1.26 -3.02 -21.55
N PRO A 58 2.06 -2.73 -22.59
CA PRO A 58 3.44 -3.20 -22.64
C PRO A 58 4.27 -2.58 -21.50
N ALA A 59 5.36 -3.27 -21.13
CA ALA A 59 6.36 -2.71 -20.23
C ALA A 59 6.93 -1.40 -20.78
N ARG A 60 7.29 -0.48 -19.90
CA ARG A 60 7.93 0.78 -20.30
C ARG A 60 9.26 0.52 -21.02
N PRO A 61 9.65 1.35 -22.01
CA PRO A 61 10.94 1.24 -22.66
C PRO A 61 12.10 1.19 -21.65
N GLY A 62 12.98 0.21 -21.78
CA GLY A 62 14.14 0.02 -20.90
C GLY A 62 13.84 -0.75 -19.60
N SER A 63 12.59 -1.10 -19.30
CA SER A 63 12.22 -1.95 -18.16
C SER A 63 12.00 -3.40 -18.60
N SER A 64 12.52 -4.35 -17.83
CA SER A 64 12.23 -5.78 -17.97
C SER A 64 11.07 -6.26 -17.09
N VAL A 65 10.50 -5.37 -16.28
CA VAL A 65 9.36 -5.66 -15.40
C VAL A 65 8.07 -5.46 -16.20
N ASP A 66 7.27 -6.53 -16.30
CA ASP A 66 5.97 -6.45 -16.96
C ASP A 66 4.94 -5.72 -16.10
N VAL A 67 3.95 -5.11 -16.77
CA VAL A 67 2.90 -4.33 -16.10
C VAL A 67 1.95 -5.27 -15.37
N ARG A 68 1.93 -5.20 -14.03
CA ARG A 68 1.09 -6.00 -13.11
C ARG A 68 0.92 -5.30 -11.77
N ASP A 69 0.06 -5.86 -10.91
CA ASP A 69 0.01 -5.46 -9.49
C ASP A 69 1.19 -6.03 -8.70
N TRP A 70 2.31 -5.30 -8.66
CA TRP A 70 3.52 -5.72 -7.93
C TRP A 70 3.49 -5.35 -6.44
N GLY A 71 2.47 -4.64 -5.96
CA GLY A 71 2.52 -3.92 -4.68
C GLY A 71 2.94 -4.74 -3.45
N LYS A 72 2.54 -6.02 -3.36
CA LYS A 72 2.96 -6.94 -2.28
C LYS A 72 4.46 -7.24 -2.34
N GLN A 73 4.96 -7.63 -3.52
CA GLN A 73 6.38 -7.90 -3.76
C GLN A 73 7.23 -6.64 -3.67
N LEU A 74 6.65 -5.50 -4.06
CA LEU A 74 7.30 -4.21 -4.02
C LEU A 74 7.65 -3.80 -2.58
N MET A 75 6.73 -4.02 -1.64
CA MET A 75 6.97 -3.82 -0.21
C MET A 75 8.11 -4.70 0.30
N ALA A 76 8.13 -5.98 -0.09
CA ALA A 76 9.19 -6.92 0.28
C ALA A 76 10.55 -6.50 -0.29
N ALA A 77 10.60 -6.10 -1.56
CA ALA A 77 11.81 -5.64 -2.22
C ALA A 77 12.36 -4.37 -1.58
N ALA A 78 11.51 -3.41 -1.24
CA ALA A 78 11.93 -2.19 -0.55
C ALA A 78 12.45 -2.45 0.87
N LEU A 79 11.85 -3.39 1.61
CA LEU A 79 12.37 -3.81 2.92
C LEU A 79 13.75 -4.48 2.77
N ALA A 80 13.86 -5.44 1.86
CA ALA A 80 15.11 -6.14 1.57
C ALA A 80 16.21 -5.15 1.16
N HIS A 81 15.90 -4.18 0.30
CA HIS A 81 16.83 -3.12 -0.10
C HIS A 81 17.27 -2.24 1.06
N ARG A 82 16.37 -1.87 1.98
CA ARG A 82 16.78 -1.08 3.15
C ARG A 82 17.71 -1.81 4.09
N VAL A 83 17.49 -3.11 4.30
CA VAL A 83 18.38 -3.94 5.14
C VAL A 83 19.71 -4.15 4.41
N GLU A 84 19.66 -4.52 3.13
CA GLU A 84 20.78 -4.87 2.25
C GLU A 84 20.69 -4.10 0.91
N PRO A 85 21.22 -2.85 0.84
CA PRO A 85 21.09 -2.02 -0.35
C PRO A 85 21.81 -2.60 -1.57
N SER A 86 21.16 -2.54 -2.74
CA SER A 86 21.72 -2.93 -4.03
C SER A 86 21.25 -1.98 -5.13
N PRO A 87 22.14 -1.45 -5.99
CA PRO A 87 21.73 -0.65 -7.15
C PRO A 87 20.77 -1.40 -8.09
N GLN A 88 20.99 -2.70 -8.29
CA GLN A 88 20.15 -3.55 -9.13
C GLN A 88 18.75 -3.71 -8.53
N ARG A 89 18.65 -3.91 -7.20
CA ARG A 89 17.36 -3.99 -6.51
C ARG A 89 16.63 -2.66 -6.52
N LEU A 90 17.34 -1.54 -6.29
CA LEU A 90 16.75 -0.21 -6.38
C LEU A 90 16.19 0.06 -7.78
N GLN A 91 16.91 -0.28 -8.84
CA GLN A 91 16.41 -0.14 -10.20
C GLN A 91 15.15 -0.99 -10.43
N ARG A 92 15.16 -2.26 -10.00
CA ARG A 92 13.98 -3.13 -10.08
C ARG A 92 12.78 -2.58 -9.29
N ILE A 93 13.02 -1.98 -8.11
CA ILE A 93 11.97 -1.31 -7.32
C ILE A 93 11.37 -0.15 -8.12
N LYS A 94 12.19 0.68 -8.76
CA LYS A 94 11.70 1.79 -9.62
C LYS A 94 10.85 1.29 -10.78
N ASP A 95 11.30 0.22 -11.42
CA ASP A 95 10.58 -0.41 -12.54
C ASP A 95 9.24 -1.00 -12.08
N MET A 96 9.20 -1.68 -10.93
CA MET A 96 7.96 -2.20 -10.33
C MET A 96 7.02 -1.10 -9.83
N LEU A 97 7.54 0.02 -9.30
CA LEU A 97 6.73 1.18 -8.94
C LEU A 97 5.96 1.71 -10.16
N TRP A 98 6.66 1.86 -11.29
CA TRP A 98 6.03 2.30 -12.54
C TRP A 98 5.08 1.27 -13.13
N ALA A 99 5.50 0.00 -13.22
CA ALA A 99 4.69 -1.09 -13.73
C ALA A 99 3.38 -1.24 -12.95
N SER A 100 3.41 -1.05 -11.62
CA SER A 100 2.20 -1.06 -10.80
C SER A 100 1.27 0.11 -11.13
N LEU A 101 1.81 1.32 -11.28
CA LEU A 101 0.99 2.50 -11.64
C LEU A 101 0.34 2.33 -13.01
N ASP A 102 1.09 1.84 -14.00
CA ASP A 102 0.56 1.59 -15.35
C ASP A 102 -0.56 0.54 -15.30
N TYR A 103 -0.40 -0.51 -14.49
CA TYR A 103 -1.44 -1.51 -14.26
C TYR A 103 -2.67 -0.90 -13.59
N TYR A 104 -2.48 -0.10 -12.55
CA TYR A 104 -3.58 0.54 -11.80
C TYR A 104 -4.43 1.43 -12.69
N HIS A 105 -3.79 2.26 -13.51
CA HIS A 105 -4.50 3.12 -14.47
C HIS A 105 -5.17 2.31 -15.58
N ALA A 106 -4.54 1.24 -16.07
CA ALA A 106 -5.15 0.36 -17.09
C ALA A 106 -6.42 -0.33 -16.57
N CYS A 107 -6.41 -0.82 -15.31
CA CYS A 107 -7.60 -1.39 -14.68
C CYS A 107 -8.77 -0.39 -14.68
N TYR A 108 -8.52 0.82 -14.19
CA TYR A 108 -9.55 1.85 -14.09
C TYR A 108 -9.95 2.45 -15.44
N ALA A 109 -9.09 2.40 -16.46
CA ALA A 109 -9.45 2.73 -17.83
C ALA A 109 -10.39 1.68 -18.44
N ALA A 110 -10.19 0.41 -18.12
CA ALA A 110 -11.04 -0.70 -18.53
C ALA A 110 -12.31 -0.90 -17.66
N GLY A 111 -12.55 -0.02 -16.69
CA GLY A 111 -13.71 -0.13 -15.80
C GLY A 111 -13.63 -1.30 -14.82
N GLN A 112 -12.42 -1.74 -14.44
CA GLN A 112 -12.16 -2.84 -13.50
C GLN A 112 -11.43 -2.30 -12.26
N ASP A 113 -11.76 -2.84 -11.09
CA ASP A 113 -10.96 -2.57 -9.89
C ASP A 113 -9.63 -3.34 -9.95
N VAL A 114 -8.60 -2.81 -9.28
CA VAL A 114 -7.25 -3.42 -9.29
C VAL A 114 -7.23 -4.74 -8.54
N SER A 115 -7.90 -4.79 -7.39
CA SER A 115 -7.97 -5.97 -6.53
C SER A 115 -9.08 -5.81 -5.51
N TRP A 116 -9.65 -6.95 -5.10
CA TRP A 116 -10.58 -7.03 -3.97
C TRP A 116 -10.02 -6.42 -2.67
N TYR A 117 -8.70 -6.46 -2.46
CA TYR A 117 -8.04 -5.95 -1.26
C TYR A 117 -7.14 -4.75 -1.58
N SER A 118 -7.05 -3.78 -0.68
CA SER A 118 -6.12 -2.63 -0.78
C SER A 118 -4.65 -2.96 -0.51
N THR A 119 -4.36 -4.16 0.02
CA THR A 119 -3.03 -4.54 0.52
C THR A 119 -1.90 -4.28 -0.46
N SER A 120 -2.09 -4.54 -1.76
CA SER A 120 -1.04 -4.30 -2.75
C SER A 120 -0.78 -2.81 -2.96
N ARG A 121 -1.82 -1.97 -3.03
CA ARG A 121 -1.65 -0.50 -3.11
C ARG A 121 -1.01 0.07 -1.85
N ILE A 122 -1.34 -0.46 -0.68
CA ILE A 122 -0.64 -0.11 0.57
C ILE A 122 0.83 -0.53 0.49
N GLY A 123 1.12 -1.73 -0.04
CA GLY A 123 2.49 -2.19 -0.26
C GLY A 123 3.28 -1.31 -1.22
N TRP A 124 2.64 -0.78 -2.27
CA TRP A 124 3.23 0.23 -3.15
C TRP A 124 3.58 1.51 -2.38
N LEU A 125 2.66 2.01 -1.57
CA LEU A 125 2.87 3.22 -0.75
C LEU A 125 4.01 3.03 0.25
N CYS A 126 4.10 1.86 0.88
CA CYS A 126 5.22 1.51 1.74
C CYS A 126 6.53 1.51 0.98
N ALA A 127 6.61 0.81 -0.14
CA ALA A 127 7.85 0.74 -0.90
C ALA A 127 8.32 2.13 -1.36
N PHE A 128 7.40 2.95 -1.86
CA PHE A 128 7.68 4.32 -2.29
C PHE A 128 8.17 5.20 -1.13
N ASP A 129 7.46 5.19 0.02
CA ASP A 129 7.90 5.84 1.26
C ASP A 129 9.28 5.32 1.70
N TRP A 130 9.53 4.04 1.44
CA TRP A 130 10.71 3.36 1.92
C TRP A 130 11.97 3.62 1.08
N VAL A 131 11.83 3.80 -0.22
CA VAL A 131 12.96 4.22 -1.06
C VAL A 131 12.95 5.71 -1.35
N TRP A 132 12.08 6.50 -0.69
CA TRP A 132 11.87 7.93 -0.95
C TRP A 132 13.18 8.69 -1.19
N ARG A 133 14.13 8.60 -0.25
CA ARG A 133 15.42 9.33 -0.31
C ARG A 133 16.30 8.95 -1.50
N GLU A 134 16.10 7.77 -2.09
CA GLU A 134 16.86 7.22 -3.21
C GLU A 134 16.16 7.43 -4.57
N LEU A 135 14.90 7.88 -4.55
CA LEU A 135 14.21 8.37 -5.75
C LEU A 135 14.66 9.78 -6.07
N ARG A 136 14.79 10.10 -7.37
CA ARG A 136 15.05 11.48 -7.80
C ARG A 136 13.81 12.36 -7.56
N PRO A 137 13.95 13.69 -7.40
CA PRO A 137 12.82 14.58 -7.16
C PRO A 137 11.73 14.54 -8.25
N ASP A 138 12.11 14.37 -9.52
CA ASP A 138 11.20 14.16 -10.65
C ASP A 138 10.43 12.84 -10.49
N GLU A 139 11.11 11.74 -10.20
CA GLU A 139 10.48 10.43 -9.98
C GLU A 139 9.44 10.49 -8.85
N ARG A 140 9.79 11.13 -7.73
CA ARG A 140 8.87 11.29 -6.59
C ARG A 140 7.61 12.03 -6.99
N ARG A 141 7.76 13.16 -7.69
CA ARG A 141 6.64 14.00 -8.11
C ARG A 141 5.74 13.24 -9.07
N GLU A 142 6.31 12.61 -10.09
CA GLU A 142 5.52 11.95 -11.13
C GLU A 142 4.82 10.69 -10.61
N MET A 143 5.54 9.82 -9.91
CA MET A 143 4.96 8.60 -9.33
C MET A 143 3.94 8.94 -8.25
N GLY A 144 4.25 9.90 -7.37
CA GLY A 144 3.33 10.32 -6.31
C GLY A 144 2.05 10.93 -6.85
N ALA A 145 2.14 11.82 -7.84
CA ALA A 145 0.97 12.38 -8.51
C ALA A 145 0.15 11.30 -9.23
N SER A 146 0.82 10.31 -9.83
CA SER A 146 0.18 9.16 -10.47
C SER A 146 -0.58 8.29 -9.48
N MET A 147 0.02 7.97 -8.31
CA MET A 147 -0.65 7.21 -7.26
C MET A 147 -1.85 7.99 -6.70
N LEU A 148 -1.69 9.30 -6.45
CA LEU A 148 -2.79 10.14 -5.98
C LEU A 148 -3.95 10.21 -6.98
N ARG A 149 -3.70 10.21 -8.30
CA ARG A 149 -4.75 10.05 -9.32
C ARG A 149 -5.42 8.68 -9.25
N HIS A 150 -4.64 7.61 -9.07
CA HIS A 150 -5.21 6.28 -8.90
C HIS A 150 -6.12 6.20 -7.67
N VAL A 151 -5.71 6.75 -6.53
CA VAL A 151 -6.54 6.78 -5.31
C VAL A 151 -7.84 7.54 -5.54
N ASP A 152 -7.78 8.67 -6.25
CA ASP A 152 -8.97 9.44 -6.62
C ASP A 152 -9.93 8.64 -7.51
N ASP A 153 -9.40 7.95 -8.54
CA ASP A 153 -10.18 7.03 -9.37
C ASP A 153 -10.78 5.89 -8.54
N ALA A 154 -10.01 5.34 -7.60
CA ALA A 154 -10.45 4.24 -6.73
C ALA A 154 -11.67 4.63 -5.88
N LEU A 155 -11.64 5.84 -5.33
CA LEU A 155 -12.71 6.38 -4.48
C LEU A 155 -13.91 6.88 -5.28
N HIS A 156 -13.71 7.49 -6.45
CA HIS A 156 -14.73 8.33 -7.06
C HIS A 156 -15.16 7.93 -8.47
N LYS A 157 -14.34 7.17 -9.21
CA LYS A 157 -14.68 6.86 -10.61
C LYS A 157 -15.96 6.03 -10.67
N PRO A 158 -17.01 6.41 -11.42
CA PRO A 158 -18.22 5.61 -11.51
C PRO A 158 -18.02 4.36 -12.38
N ASN A 159 -18.98 3.42 -12.31
CA ASN A 159 -19.09 2.27 -13.21
C ASN A 159 -17.90 1.30 -13.22
N ILE A 160 -17.25 1.11 -12.07
CA ILE A 160 -16.17 0.12 -11.91
C ILE A 160 -16.76 -1.24 -11.53
N GLN A 161 -16.46 -2.24 -12.35
CA GLN A 161 -16.81 -3.63 -12.14
C GLN A 161 -15.91 -4.26 -11.07
N ARG A 162 -16.47 -5.22 -10.34
CA ARG A 162 -15.75 -5.99 -9.30
C ARG A 162 -15.10 -5.11 -8.23
N ARG A 163 -15.66 -3.92 -8.02
CA ARG A 163 -15.18 -2.96 -7.03
C ARG A 163 -15.47 -3.45 -5.63
N ASN A 164 -14.46 -3.38 -4.78
CA ASN A 164 -14.64 -3.49 -3.34
C ASN A 164 -14.15 -2.22 -2.65
N LEU A 165 -15.07 -1.32 -2.29
CA LEU A 165 -14.73 -0.16 -1.46
C LEU A 165 -14.47 -0.61 -0.01
N ALA A 166 -15.40 -1.40 0.54
CA ALA A 166 -15.48 -1.83 1.94
C ALA A 166 -15.44 -0.65 2.93
N GLY A 167 -16.58 -0.01 3.19
CA GLY A 167 -16.67 1.09 4.18
C GLY A 167 -16.56 0.63 5.65
N PHE A 168 -16.65 1.57 6.60
CA PHE A 168 -16.40 1.31 8.03
C PHE A 168 -17.31 0.28 8.69
N GLN A 169 -18.51 0.03 8.15
CA GLN A 169 -19.44 -0.99 8.66
C GLN A 169 -19.10 -2.42 8.18
N SER A 170 -18.03 -2.56 7.39
CA SER A 170 -17.56 -3.83 6.84
C SER A 170 -16.11 -4.09 7.24
N GLY A 171 -15.38 -4.89 6.45
CA GLY A 171 -13.99 -5.23 6.78
C GLY A 171 -12.95 -4.14 6.51
N TYR A 172 -13.31 -3.01 5.88
CA TYR A 172 -12.42 -1.88 5.61
C TYR A 172 -11.05 -2.28 5.01
N TYR A 173 -11.06 -3.31 4.16
CA TYR A 173 -9.88 -3.85 3.49
C TYR A 173 -9.90 -3.62 1.97
N GLY A 174 -10.88 -2.86 1.47
CA GLY A 174 -11.04 -2.49 0.07
C GLY A 174 -10.43 -1.14 -0.27
N ALA A 175 -10.77 -0.60 -1.44
CA ALA A 175 -10.20 0.62 -2.02
C ALA A 175 -10.26 1.85 -1.11
N ASP A 176 -11.30 2.02 -0.29
CA ASP A 176 -11.46 3.17 0.62
C ASP A 176 -10.27 3.29 1.59
N ASN A 177 -9.76 2.15 2.04
CA ASN A 177 -8.70 2.09 3.03
C ASN A 177 -7.38 2.71 2.52
N ILE A 178 -7.16 2.77 1.20
CA ILE A 178 -5.92 3.32 0.61
C ILE A 178 -5.77 4.81 0.94
N ALA A 179 -6.88 5.55 1.07
CA ALA A 179 -6.90 7.00 1.25
C ALA A 179 -6.07 7.47 2.45
N PHE A 180 -6.17 6.77 3.58
CA PHE A 180 -5.41 7.10 4.79
C PHE A 180 -3.90 7.06 4.52
N PHE A 181 -3.41 5.95 3.98
CA PHE A 181 -1.98 5.73 3.75
C PHE A 181 -1.42 6.68 2.68
N ALA A 182 -2.18 6.94 1.62
CA ALA A 182 -1.79 7.92 0.60
C ALA A 182 -1.67 9.32 1.21
N GLY A 183 -2.61 9.71 2.07
CA GLY A 183 -2.56 10.98 2.79
C GLY A 183 -1.34 11.10 3.71
N VAL A 184 -1.00 10.04 4.45
CA VAL A 184 0.20 10.01 5.29
C VAL A 184 1.47 10.21 4.47
N VAL A 185 1.62 9.48 3.36
CA VAL A 185 2.83 9.52 2.52
C VAL A 185 2.99 10.86 1.81
N PHE A 186 1.94 11.42 1.23
CA PHE A 186 2.09 12.53 0.28
C PHE A 186 1.83 13.93 0.84
N LEU A 187 1.25 14.05 2.04
CA LEU A 187 0.94 15.38 2.58
C LEU A 187 2.22 16.16 2.90
N ASN A 188 2.30 17.40 2.39
CA ASN A 188 3.42 18.34 2.51
C ASN A 188 4.65 17.97 1.67
N GLU A 189 4.50 17.10 0.68
CA GLU A 189 5.58 16.74 -0.25
C GLU A 189 5.57 17.59 -1.53
N VAL A 190 4.65 18.57 -1.65
CA VAL A 190 4.56 19.49 -2.79
C VAL A 190 4.37 18.73 -4.11
N ILE A 191 3.54 17.70 -4.05
CA ILE A 191 3.10 16.88 -5.20
C ILE A 191 1.69 17.31 -5.61
N ASP A 192 0.73 17.09 -4.72
CA ASP A 192 -0.65 17.58 -4.77
C ASP A 192 -1.19 17.57 -3.32
N ASP A 193 -0.72 18.54 -2.53
CA ASP A 193 -0.98 18.58 -1.08
C ASP A 193 -2.47 18.71 -0.76
N ALA A 194 -3.25 19.34 -1.64
CA ALA A 194 -4.69 19.46 -1.48
C ALA A 194 -5.37 18.09 -1.55
N ARG A 195 -5.04 17.30 -2.58
CA ARG A 195 -5.57 15.94 -2.74
C ARG A 195 -5.03 15.00 -1.65
N ALA A 196 -3.77 15.12 -1.27
CA ALA A 196 -3.20 14.35 -0.16
C ALA A 196 -3.92 14.64 1.16
N LEU A 197 -4.24 15.92 1.44
CA LEU A 197 -5.01 16.31 2.62
C LEU A 197 -6.44 15.75 2.58
N MET A 198 -7.08 15.75 1.41
CA MET A 198 -8.40 15.11 1.25
C MET A 198 -8.35 13.61 1.52
N CYS A 199 -7.35 12.91 0.98
CA CYS A 199 -7.14 11.48 1.22
C CYS A 199 -6.96 11.20 2.72
N LEU A 200 -6.09 11.98 3.39
CA LEU A 200 -5.85 11.85 4.81
C LEU A 200 -7.12 12.06 5.63
N ARG A 201 -7.86 13.14 5.38
CA ARG A 201 -9.09 13.45 6.11
C ARG A 201 -10.15 12.36 5.91
N THR A 202 -10.32 11.91 4.68
CA THR A 202 -11.28 10.85 4.34
C THR A 202 -10.95 9.57 5.09
N GLY A 203 -9.72 9.06 4.93
CA GLY A 203 -9.30 7.82 5.58
C GLY A 203 -9.26 7.91 7.10
N TYR A 204 -8.77 9.02 7.67
CA TYR A 204 -8.75 9.21 9.12
C TYR A 204 -10.16 9.25 9.71
N ASN A 205 -11.07 9.99 9.08
CA ASN A 205 -12.47 10.07 9.54
C ASN A 205 -13.17 8.71 9.46
N GLU A 206 -12.92 7.91 8.42
CA GLU A 206 -13.44 6.54 8.34
C GLU A 206 -12.86 5.65 9.45
N TYR A 207 -11.57 5.75 9.76
CA TYR A 207 -10.99 5.04 10.91
C TYR A 207 -11.60 5.47 12.25
N GLN A 208 -11.93 6.75 12.43
CA GLN A 208 -12.64 7.22 13.64
C GLN A 208 -14.06 6.66 13.77
N LYS A 209 -14.70 6.24 12.67
CA LYS A 209 -15.98 5.52 12.69
C LYS A 209 -15.80 4.01 12.85
N LEU A 210 -14.76 3.46 12.20
CA LEU A 210 -14.43 2.03 12.20
C LEU A 210 -14.16 1.50 13.61
N LEU A 211 -13.28 2.18 14.37
CA LEU A 211 -12.82 1.68 15.65
C LEU A 211 -13.96 1.55 16.68
N PRO A 212 -14.84 2.55 16.89
CA PRO A 212 -16.01 2.39 17.75
C PRO A 212 -17.00 1.32 17.24
N TYR A 213 -17.20 1.24 15.92
CA TYR A 213 -18.08 0.24 15.32
C TYR A 213 -17.58 -1.18 15.61
N ARG A 214 -16.27 -1.42 15.46
CA ARG A 214 -15.66 -2.72 15.75
C ARG A 214 -15.61 -3.05 17.23
N ALA A 215 -15.31 -2.07 18.09
CA ALA A 215 -15.39 -2.26 19.53
C ALA A 215 -16.80 -2.70 19.96
N LYS A 216 -17.85 -2.12 19.36
CA LYS A 216 -19.23 -2.53 19.60
C LYS A 216 -19.52 -3.96 19.12
N LEU A 217 -19.02 -4.35 17.95
CA LEU A 217 -19.22 -5.70 17.41
C LEU A 217 -18.44 -6.77 18.18
N ALA A 218 -17.26 -6.43 18.67
CA ALA A 218 -16.44 -7.33 19.46
C ALA A 218 -17.05 -7.61 20.84
N GLY A 219 -17.83 -6.67 21.38
CA GLY A 219 -18.52 -6.85 22.66
C GLY A 219 -17.58 -7.34 23.77
N ASP A 220 -18.02 -8.35 24.50
CA ASP A 220 -17.23 -9.11 25.47
C ASP A 220 -16.78 -10.48 24.93
N ASP A 221 -17.21 -10.87 23.73
CA ASP A 221 -17.05 -12.22 23.16
C ASP A 221 -16.06 -12.31 22.00
N GLY A 222 -15.54 -11.17 21.52
CA GLY A 222 -14.58 -11.11 20.42
C GLY A 222 -15.21 -11.23 19.03
N GLY A 223 -16.48 -10.85 18.87
CA GLY A 223 -17.18 -10.81 17.58
C GLY A 223 -16.52 -9.91 16.51
N GLY A 224 -16.92 -10.11 15.24
CA GLY A 224 -16.36 -9.38 14.09
C GLY A 224 -17.41 -8.95 13.06
N ALA A 225 -17.03 -8.03 12.18
CA ALA A 225 -17.90 -7.47 11.14
C ALA A 225 -18.25 -8.44 9.99
N SER A 226 -17.75 -9.66 10.03
CA SER A 226 -17.95 -10.68 9.01
C SER A 226 -18.10 -12.06 9.64
N PRO A 227 -19.01 -12.92 9.14
CA PRO A 227 -19.07 -14.32 9.56
C PRO A 227 -17.93 -15.16 8.97
N THR A 228 -17.25 -14.69 7.92
CA THR A 228 -16.11 -15.39 7.30
C THR A 228 -14.85 -15.22 8.15
N LEU A 229 -14.31 -16.33 8.68
CA LEU A 229 -13.12 -16.34 9.53
C LEU A 229 -11.91 -15.66 8.89
N GLY A 230 -11.67 -15.89 7.60
CA GLY A 230 -10.55 -15.25 6.88
C GLY A 230 -10.66 -13.72 6.85
N TYR A 231 -11.86 -13.16 6.79
CA TYR A 231 -12.05 -11.72 6.88
C TYR A 231 -11.88 -11.21 8.30
N THR A 232 -12.49 -11.88 9.27
CA THR A 232 -12.47 -11.44 10.67
C THR A 232 -11.08 -11.55 11.30
N LEU A 233 -10.39 -12.67 11.08
CA LEU A 233 -9.08 -12.94 11.68
C LEU A 233 -7.89 -12.41 10.87
N ALA A 234 -8.07 -12.08 9.59
CA ALA A 234 -6.99 -11.56 8.75
C ALA A 234 -7.27 -10.18 8.17
N ALA A 235 -8.22 -10.06 7.22
CA ALA A 235 -8.35 -8.83 6.44
C ALA A 235 -8.80 -7.62 7.28
N SER A 236 -9.80 -7.81 8.15
CA SER A 236 -10.30 -6.79 9.06
C SER A 236 -9.23 -6.40 10.08
N GLY A 237 -8.69 -7.35 10.85
CA GLY A 237 -7.66 -7.05 11.86
C GLY A 237 -6.42 -6.39 11.27
N ARG A 238 -6.03 -6.74 10.04
CA ARG A 238 -4.95 -6.09 9.31
C ARG A 238 -5.22 -4.60 9.07
N ALA A 239 -6.46 -4.20 8.76
CA ALA A 239 -6.79 -2.78 8.55
C ALA A 239 -6.56 -1.95 9.82
N GLU A 240 -6.90 -2.47 11.00
CA GLU A 240 -6.67 -1.80 12.30
C GLU A 240 -5.20 -1.78 12.68
N TRP A 241 -4.53 -2.93 12.58
CA TRP A 241 -3.10 -3.03 12.82
C TRP A 241 -2.33 -2.04 11.95
N ASN A 242 -2.67 -1.97 10.66
CA ASN A 242 -2.02 -1.04 9.74
C ASN A 242 -2.22 0.42 10.17
N PHE A 243 -3.42 0.80 10.62
CA PHE A 243 -3.69 2.16 11.09
C PHE A 243 -2.85 2.52 12.31
N PHE A 244 -2.87 1.67 13.34
CA PHE A 244 -2.14 1.94 14.59
C PHE A 244 -0.63 2.07 14.37
N HIS A 245 -0.07 1.32 13.43
CA HIS A 245 1.37 1.37 13.12
C HIS A 245 1.76 2.43 12.07
N ALA A 246 0.79 3.04 11.37
CA ALA A 246 1.03 4.12 10.41
C ALA A 246 0.65 5.51 10.94
N TRP A 247 -0.14 5.60 12.02
CA TRP A 247 -0.54 6.86 12.63
C TRP A 247 0.39 7.26 13.78
N HIS A 248 1.35 8.15 13.52
CA HIS A 248 2.30 8.66 14.52
C HIS A 248 2.78 10.08 14.21
#